data_AF-A0A5C9B3Y8-F1
#
_entry.id   AF-A0A5C9B3Y8-F1
#
_cell.length_a   1.000
_cell.length_b   1.000
_cell.length_c   1.000
_cell.angle_alpha   90.00
_cell.angle_beta   90.00
_cell.angle_gamma   90.00
#
_symmetry.space_group_name_H-M   'P 1'
#
loop_
_entity.id
_entity.type
_entity.pdbx_description
1 polymer ?
#
loop_
_entity_poly.entity_id
_entity_poly.type
_entity_poly.pdbx_seq_one_letter_code
_entity_poly.pdbx_strand_id
1 'polypeptide(L)'
;MTFPAATDNRPDLMAAVLEHLACFMQTGRPRSAHLASLLLARIAVEPDVDAELRERCRLLDEVLESLETRDERVHLVPSMRASARPTPWLTWECLGEAA
;
A
#
# COMPACT_ATOMS: atom_id res chain seq x y z
N MET A 1 9.55 14.47 -34.78
CA MET A 1 9.19 14.98 -33.45
C MET A 1 8.75 13.78 -32.64
N THR A 2 9.65 13.23 -31.81
CA THR A 2 9.42 12.01 -31.04
C THR A 2 8.80 12.42 -29.71
N PHE A 3 7.59 11.94 -29.41
CA PHE A 3 6.98 12.11 -28.10
C PHE A 3 7.81 11.34 -27.06
N PRO A 4 8.16 11.95 -25.91
CA PRO A 4 8.93 11.25 -24.89
C PRO A 4 8.11 10.06 -24.37
N ALA A 5 8.80 8.93 -24.21
CA ALA A 5 8.27 7.70 -23.68
C ALA A 5 7.42 7.98 -22.43
N ALA A 6 6.21 7.42 -22.41
CA ALA A 6 5.35 7.42 -21.23
C ALA A 6 6.22 6.98 -20.04
N THR A 7 6.44 7.91 -19.12
CA THR A 7 7.13 7.60 -17.88
C THR A 7 6.35 6.46 -17.24
N ASP A 8 7.03 5.36 -16.97
CA ASP A 8 6.48 4.23 -16.24
C ASP A 8 6.15 4.74 -14.83
N ASN A 9 4.97 5.34 -14.68
CA ASN A 9 4.49 5.98 -13.44
C ASN A 9 4.03 4.91 -12.42
N ARG A 10 4.28 3.62 -12.69
CA ARG A 10 3.88 2.49 -11.87
C ARG A 10 4.60 2.44 -10.52
N PRO A 11 5.94 2.60 -10.43
CA PRO A 11 6.63 2.80 -9.15
C PRO A 11 6.03 3.96 -8.35
N ASP A 12 5.64 5.04 -9.01
CA ASP A 12 5.06 6.21 -8.34
C ASP A 12 3.66 5.92 -7.77
N LEU A 13 2.83 5.18 -8.51
CA LEU A 13 1.52 4.74 -8.02
C LEU A 13 1.63 3.79 -6.84
N MET A 14 2.56 2.83 -6.89
CA MET A 14 2.76 1.89 -5.80
C MET A 14 3.33 2.58 -4.55
N ALA A 15 4.26 3.52 -4.72
CA ALA A 15 4.76 4.34 -3.62
C ALA A 15 3.62 5.14 -2.97
N ALA A 16 2.74 5.75 -3.76
CA ALA A 16 1.58 6.49 -3.27
C ALA A 16 0.58 5.57 -2.53
N VAL A 17 0.33 4.36 -3.02
CA VAL A 17 -0.47 3.34 -2.31
C VAL A 17 0.13 3.06 -0.94
N LEU A 18 1.43 2.76 -0.87
CA LEU A 18 2.11 2.43 0.37
C LEU A 18 2.12 3.60 1.35
N GLU A 19 2.28 4.83 0.87
CA GLU A 19 2.20 6.04 1.69
C GLU A 19 0.81 6.19 2.33
N HIS A 20 -0.24 6.04 1.54
CA HIS A 20 -1.61 6.13 2.05
C HIS A 20 -1.97 5.00 3.01
N LEU A 21 -1.52 3.76 2.74
CA LEU A 21 -1.68 2.63 3.65
C LEU A 21 -0.92 2.85 4.96
N ALA A 22 0.34 3.29 4.92
CA ALA A 22 1.11 3.60 6.12
C ALA A 22 0.43 4.70 6.95
N CYS A 23 -0.06 5.75 6.30
CA CYS A 23 -0.82 6.82 6.93
C CYS A 23 -2.13 6.29 7.56
N PHE A 24 -2.87 5.42 6.86
CA PHE A 24 -4.07 4.79 7.38
C PHE A 24 -3.78 3.93 8.61
N MET A 25 -2.75 3.07 8.56
CA MET A 25 -2.36 2.22 9.68
C MET A 25 -1.91 3.03 10.91
N GLN A 26 -1.26 4.17 10.71
CA GLN A 26 -0.80 5.04 11.79
C GLN A 26 -1.93 5.88 12.42
N THR A 27 -2.88 6.35 11.60
CA THR A 27 -3.85 7.37 12.02
C THR A 27 -5.29 6.87 12.11
N GLY A 28 -5.59 5.71 11.54
CA GLY A 28 -6.94 5.17 11.39
C GLY A 28 -7.85 6.03 10.50
N ARG A 29 -7.31 6.98 9.72
CA ARG A 29 -8.13 7.92 8.95
C ARG A 29 -8.73 7.26 7.71
N PRO A 30 -10.07 7.18 7.58
CA PRO A 30 -10.72 6.50 6.46
C PRO A 30 -10.38 7.13 5.11
N ARG A 31 -10.14 8.45 5.08
CA ARG A 31 -9.70 9.15 3.87
C ARG A 31 -8.41 8.57 3.28
N SER A 32 -7.48 8.12 4.12
CA SER A 32 -6.23 7.52 3.64
C SER A 32 -6.46 6.11 3.07
N ALA A 33 -7.34 5.32 3.68
CA ALA A 33 -7.76 4.02 3.14
C ALA A 33 -8.44 4.19 1.77
N HIS A 34 -9.37 5.13 1.66
CA HIS A 34 -10.07 5.44 0.42
C HIS A 34 -9.11 5.83 -0.72
N LEU A 35 -8.10 6.66 -0.43
CA LEU A 35 -7.09 7.03 -1.43
C LEU A 35 -6.23 5.83 -1.87
N ALA A 36 -5.86 4.95 -0.93
CA ALA A 36 -5.17 3.71 -1.27
C ALA A 36 -6.03 2.79 -2.15
N SER A 37 -7.31 2.63 -1.83
CA SER A 37 -8.30 1.86 -2.62
C SER A 37 -8.38 2.36 -4.07
N LEU A 38 -8.55 3.68 -4.28
CA LEU A 38 -8.61 4.27 -5.63
C LEU A 38 -7.36 3.98 -6.46
N LEU A 39 -6.18 4.02 -5.83
CA LEU A 39 -4.92 3.75 -6.51
C LEU A 39 -4.75 2.25 -6.81
N LEU A 40 -5.16 1.35 -5.90
CA LEU A 40 -5.17 -0.09 -6.12
C LEU A 40 -6.09 -0.49 -7.29
N ALA A 41 -7.29 0.08 -7.33
CA ALA A 41 -8.22 -0.11 -8.45
C ALA A 41 -7.61 0.37 -9.77
N ARG A 42 -6.88 1.50 -9.75
CA ARG A 42 -6.18 2.01 -10.93
C ARG A 42 -5.07 1.07 -11.39
N ILE A 43 -4.24 0.56 -10.48
CA ILE A 43 -3.17 -0.40 -10.80
C ILE A 43 -3.76 -1.70 -11.37
N ALA A 44 -4.87 -2.19 -10.81
CA ALA A 44 -5.50 -3.43 -11.25
C ALA A 44 -6.00 -3.41 -12.72
N VAL A 45 -6.30 -2.23 -13.28
CA VAL A 45 -6.75 -2.09 -14.67
C VAL A 45 -5.63 -1.80 -15.66
N GLU A 46 -4.39 -1.63 -15.20
CA GLU A 46 -3.25 -1.42 -16.10
C GLU A 46 -2.96 -2.70 -16.91
N PRO A 47 -2.75 -2.59 -18.23
CA PRO A 47 -2.57 -3.73 -19.13
C PRO A 47 -1.25 -4.48 -18.84
N ASP A 48 -0.24 -3.74 -18.37
CA ASP A 48 1.11 -4.25 -18.11
C ASP A 48 1.28 -4.83 -16.69
N VAL A 49 0.21 -4.88 -15.91
CA VAL A 49 0.23 -5.47 -14.56
C VAL A 49 -0.02 -6.96 -14.66
N ASP A 50 0.86 -7.73 -14.01
CA ASP A 50 0.74 -9.18 -13.98
C ASP A 50 -0.54 -9.62 -13.24
N ALA A 51 -1.00 -10.85 -13.52
CA ALA A 51 -2.25 -11.35 -12.97
C ALA A 51 -2.22 -11.51 -11.44
N GLU A 52 -1.07 -11.83 -10.87
CA GLU A 52 -0.92 -12.04 -9.42
C GLU A 52 -0.98 -10.71 -8.67
N LEU A 53 -0.31 -9.68 -9.16
CA LEU A 53 -0.34 -8.32 -8.64
C LEU A 53 -1.74 -7.71 -8.78
N ARG A 54 -2.41 -7.94 -9.90
CA ARG A 54 -3.82 -7.53 -10.09
C ARG A 54 -4.72 -8.15 -9.03
N GLU A 55 -4.54 -9.44 -8.77
CA GLU A 55 -5.32 -10.15 -7.75
C GLU A 55 -5.00 -9.63 -6.34
N ARG A 56 -3.71 -9.44 -6.02
CA ARG A 56 -3.29 -8.84 -4.74
C ARG A 56 -3.87 -7.45 -4.54
N CYS A 57 -3.93 -6.63 -5.59
CA CYS A 57 -4.53 -5.30 -5.51
C CYS A 57 -6.03 -5.37 -5.20
N ARG A 58 -6.76 -6.29 -5.84
CA ARG A 58 -8.20 -6.51 -5.58
C ARG A 58 -8.45 -7.00 -4.16
N LEU A 59 -7.68 -7.99 -3.70
CA LEU A 59 -7.80 -8.51 -2.33
C LEU A 59 -7.54 -7.41 -1.30
N LEU A 60 -6.55 -6.55 -1.55
CA LEU A 60 -6.25 -5.45 -0.63
C LEU A 60 -7.34 -4.37 -0.65
N ASP A 61 -7.93 -4.10 -1.80
CA ASP A 61 -9.07 -3.19 -1.96
C ASP A 61 -10.29 -3.68 -1.17
N GLU A 62 -10.65 -4.97 -1.32
CA GLU A 62 -11.74 -5.61 -0.57
C GLU A 62 -11.54 -5.53 0.95
N VAL A 63 -10.29 -5.70 1.42
CA VAL A 63 -9.96 -5.54 2.84
C VAL A 63 -10.22 -4.10 3.29
N LEU A 64 -9.76 -3.10 2.52
CA LEU A 64 -9.98 -1.69 2.87
C LEU A 64 -11.46 -1.33 2.89
N GLU A 65 -12.25 -1.78 1.91
CA GLU A 65 -13.70 -1.55 1.87
C GLU A 65 -14.42 -2.20 3.07
N SER A 66 -13.99 -3.39 3.48
CA SER A 66 -14.51 -4.06 4.67
C SER A 66 -14.24 -3.27 5.94
N LEU A 67 -13.05 -2.67 6.06
CA LEU A 67 -12.65 -1.82 7.18
C LEU A 67 -13.30 -0.44 7.18
N GLU A 68 -13.75 0.07 6.02
CA GLU A 68 -14.56 1.30 5.96
C GLU A 68 -16.00 1.05 6.38
N THR A 69 -16.58 -0.08 5.96
CA THR A 69 -17.98 -0.45 6.23
C THR A 69 -18.19 -0.85 7.69
N ARG A 70 -17.21 -1.57 8.25
CA ARG A 70 -17.14 -1.79 9.68
C ARG A 70 -16.51 -0.54 10.29
N ASP A 71 -17.30 0.31 10.93
CA ASP A 71 -16.81 1.37 11.85
C ASP A 71 -16.08 0.76 13.09
N GLU A 72 -15.54 -0.45 12.95
CA GLU A 72 -14.36 -0.92 13.64
C GLU A 72 -13.23 0.01 13.22
N ARG A 73 -13.11 1.16 13.89
CA ARG A 73 -11.88 1.96 13.94
C ARG A 73 -10.80 1.02 14.38
N VAL A 74 -10.20 0.37 13.41
CA VAL A 74 -9.35 -0.76 13.71
C VAL A 74 -8.25 -0.18 14.57
N HIS A 75 -8.08 -0.76 15.74
CA HIS A 75 -6.87 -0.64 16.51
C HIS A 75 -5.73 -1.32 15.71
N LEU A 76 -5.50 -0.89 14.45
CA LEU A 76 -4.35 -1.19 13.61
C LEU A 76 -3.12 -0.45 14.09
N VAL A 77 -3.25 0.43 15.10
CA VAL A 77 -2.10 0.82 15.92
C VAL A 77 -1.54 -0.50 16.46
N PRO A 78 -0.38 -0.99 15.97
CA PRO A 78 0.35 -1.94 16.80
C PRO A 78 0.56 -1.15 18.08
N SER A 79 0.16 -1.69 19.23
CA SER A 79 0.43 -1.03 20.50
C SER A 79 1.95 -0.76 20.57
N MET A 80 2.40 0.40 20.11
CA MET A 80 3.81 0.81 20.12
C MET A 80 4.25 1.11 21.55
N ARG A 81 3.33 1.02 22.52
CA ARG A 81 3.61 1.01 23.95
C ARG A 81 3.84 -0.39 24.53
N ALA A 82 3.54 -1.48 23.80
CA ALA A 82 3.70 -2.84 24.30
C ALA A 82 4.99 -3.54 23.83
N SER A 83 5.81 -2.93 22.96
CA SER A 83 7.09 -3.54 22.60
C SER A 83 8.14 -2.48 22.24
N ALA A 84 8.92 -2.08 23.23
CA ALA A 84 10.27 -1.56 23.02
C ALA A 84 11.21 -2.67 22.52
N ARG A 85 10.81 -3.42 21.49
CA ARG A 85 11.70 -4.29 20.73
C ARG A 85 11.73 -3.76 19.29
N PRO A 86 12.91 -3.42 18.77
CA PRO A 86 13.05 -2.99 17.39
C PRO A 86 12.55 -4.12 16.48
N THR A 87 11.54 -3.84 15.68
CA THR A 87 11.06 -4.74 14.63
C THR A 87 12.13 -4.82 13.54
N PRO A 88 12.67 -6.01 13.23
CA PRO A 88 13.85 -6.17 12.35
C PRO A 88 13.59 -5.82 10.88
N TRP A 89 12.33 -5.77 10.44
CA TRP A 89 11.97 -5.42 9.06
C TRP A 89 12.07 -3.92 8.73
N LEU A 90 12.39 -3.08 9.73
CA LEU A 90 12.65 -1.64 9.57
C LEU A 90 14.15 -1.29 9.50
N THR A 91 15.03 -2.30 9.51
CA THR A 91 16.46 -2.08 9.28
C THR A 91 16.80 -2.34 7.81
N TRP A 92 17.60 -1.45 7.24
CA TRP A 92 18.11 -1.49 5.86
C TRP A 92 18.95 -2.74 5.52
N GLU A 93 19.04 -3.71 6.43
CA GLU A 93 19.86 -4.91 6.33
C GLU A 93 19.31 -5.97 5.36
N CYS A 94 18.05 -5.88 4.92
CA CYS A 94 17.49 -6.82 3.95
C CYS A 94 17.75 -6.48 2.47
N LEU A 95 18.38 -5.34 2.14
CA LEU A 95 18.53 -4.90 0.75
C LEU A 95 19.92 -5.14 0.12
N GLY A 96 20.82 -5.85 0.79
CA GLY A 96 22.14 -6.08 0.21
C GLY A 96 22.90 -7.24 0.84
N GLU A 97 22.63 -8.46 0.40
CA GLU A 97 23.67 -9.49 0.24
C GLU A 97 23.12 -10.69 -0.56
N ALA A 98 23.32 -10.64 -1.87
CA ALA A 98 23.57 -11.82 -2.69
C ALA A 98 24.29 -11.34 -3.97
N ALA A 99 25.57 -11.04 -3.80
CA ALA A 99 26.54 -11.04 -4.89
C ALA A 99 26.87 -12.49 -5.30
#